data_AF-A0A0M7BDN4-F1
#
_entry.id   AF-A0A0M7BDN4-F1
#
_cell.length_a   1.000
_cell.length_b   1.000
_cell.length_c   1.000
_cell.angle_alpha   90.00
_cell.angle_beta   90.00
_cell.angle_gamma   90.00
#
_symmetry.space_group_name_H-M   'P 1'
#
loop_
_entity.id
_entity.type
_entity.pdbx_description
1 polymer ?
#
loop_
_entity_poly.entity_id
_entity_poly.type
_entity_poly.pdbx_seq_one_letter_code
_entity_poly.pdbx_strand_id
1 'polypeptide(L)'
;MSTDYELSLSSSDGTTARITIVDSLNPLPGSDTWTAADNSQWEVNGGTVTSWGSGGAYLSGPVGVQSIFLDGFEKSTKAKDTGDGEKNYEGGTFPAGSFRWRCTSTS
;
A
#
# COMPACT_ATOMS: atom_id res chain seq x y z
N MET A 1 -18.60 -8.17 -4.89
CA MET A 1 -17.27 -8.71 -5.18
C MET A 1 -16.26 -7.81 -4.49
N SER A 2 -15.42 -8.34 -3.61
CA SER A 2 -14.24 -7.62 -3.14
C SER A 2 -13.33 -7.34 -4.34
N THR A 3 -12.56 -6.27 -4.28
CA THR A 3 -11.55 -5.95 -5.31
C THR A 3 -10.17 -6.04 -4.69
N ASP A 4 -9.32 -6.86 -5.28
CA ASP A 4 -7.93 -7.01 -4.85
C ASP A 4 -7.03 -6.23 -5.81
N TYR A 5 -6.14 -5.41 -5.24
CA TYR A 5 -5.16 -4.61 -5.96
C TYR A 5 -3.77 -5.11 -5.66
N GLU A 6 -3.04 -5.55 -6.69
CA GLU A 6 -1.62 -5.86 -6.56
C GLU A 6 -0.79 -4.65 -6.96
N LEU A 7 0.12 -4.23 -6.10
CA LEU A 7 1.00 -3.09 -6.33
C LEU A 7 2.47 -3.52 -6.34
N SER A 8 3.21 -3.00 -7.32
CA SER A 8 4.66 -3.01 -7.35
C SER A 8 5.20 -1.65 -6.96
N LEU A 9 6.13 -1.62 -6.03
CA LEU A 9 6.72 -0.44 -5.42
C LEU A 9 8.20 -0.36 -5.80
N SER A 10 8.72 0.84 -6.06
CA SER A 10 10.09 1.05 -6.50
C SER A 10 10.66 2.31 -5.87
N SER A 11 11.72 2.15 -5.06
CA SER A 11 12.45 3.24 -4.46
C SER A 11 13.56 3.77 -5.38
N SER A 12 14.10 4.94 -5.04
CA SER A 12 15.18 5.61 -5.78
C SER A 12 16.51 4.85 -5.76
N ASP A 13 16.74 3.99 -4.76
CA ASP A 13 17.90 3.12 -4.65
C ASP A 13 17.82 1.87 -5.54
N GLY A 14 16.71 1.68 -6.27
CA GLY A 14 16.44 0.51 -7.10
C GLY A 14 15.80 -0.66 -6.36
N THR A 15 15.58 -0.55 -5.05
CA THR A 15 14.87 -1.56 -4.26
C THR A 15 13.41 -1.61 -4.68
N THR A 16 12.88 -2.83 -4.86
CA THR A 16 11.49 -3.06 -5.24
C THR A 16 10.76 -3.91 -4.21
N ALA A 17 9.48 -3.66 -4.03
CA ALA A 17 8.63 -4.42 -3.12
C ALA A 17 7.24 -4.62 -3.73
N ARG A 18 6.49 -5.58 -3.18
CA ARG A 18 5.12 -5.85 -3.59
C ARG A 18 4.18 -5.89 -2.39
N ILE A 19 2.99 -5.33 -2.58
CA ILE A 19 1.91 -5.37 -1.61
C ILE A 19 0.60 -5.71 -2.32
N THR A 20 -0.32 -6.30 -1.56
CA THR A 20 -1.70 -6.54 -1.99
C THR A 20 -2.63 -5.74 -1.10
N ILE A 21 -3.61 -5.08 -1.69
CA ILE A 21 -4.65 -4.34 -0.98
C ILE A 21 -6.01 -4.95 -1.31
N VAL A 22 -6.83 -5.23 -0.30
CA VAL A 22 -8.14 -5.87 -0.43
C VAL A 22 -9.22 -4.86 -0.04
N ASP A 23 -10.06 -4.49 -1.01
CA ASP A 23 -11.32 -3.78 -0.76
C ASP A 23 -12.39 -4.80 -0.37
N SER A 24 -12.74 -4.80 0.91
CA SER A 24 -13.63 -5.77 1.52
C SER A 24 -15.11 -5.56 1.18
N LEU A 25 -15.46 -4.47 0.47
CA LEU A 25 -16.83 -3.91 0.30
C LEU A 25 -17.56 -3.55 1.60
N ASN A 26 -17.00 -3.87 2.75
CA ASN A 26 -17.63 -3.61 4.03
C ASN A 26 -17.48 -2.12 4.34
N PRO A 27 -18.58 -1.37 4.55
CA PRO A 27 -18.53 0.07 4.77
C PRO A 27 -17.94 0.46 6.14
N LEU A 28 -17.65 -0.51 7.02
CA LEU A 28 -17.05 -0.24 8.32
C LEU A 28 -15.61 0.29 8.18
N PRO A 29 -15.22 1.32 8.94
CA PRO A 29 -13.83 1.77 8.97
C PRO A 29 -12.86 0.64 9.33
N GLY A 30 -11.75 0.54 8.60
CA GLY A 30 -10.70 -0.46 8.83
C GLY A 30 -11.05 -1.87 8.35
N SER A 31 -12.12 -2.03 7.57
CA SER A 31 -12.48 -3.30 6.93
C SER A 31 -11.53 -3.70 5.79
N ASP A 32 -11.01 -2.70 5.08
CA ASP A 32 -10.06 -2.87 3.99
C ASP A 32 -8.67 -3.13 4.57
N THR A 33 -7.93 -4.05 3.94
CA THR A 33 -6.65 -4.52 4.46
C THR A 33 -5.57 -4.49 3.40
N TRP A 34 -4.33 -4.46 3.83
CA TRP A 34 -3.17 -4.61 2.97
C TRP A 34 -2.22 -5.65 3.55
N THR A 35 -1.47 -6.33 2.69
CA THR A 35 -0.50 -7.36 3.07
C THR A 35 0.77 -7.18 2.25
N ALA A 36 1.93 -7.38 2.88
CA ALA A 36 3.21 -7.43 2.20
C ALA A 36 3.41 -8.79 1.50
N ALA A 37 3.96 -8.79 0.29
CA ALA A 37 4.35 -10.05 -0.36
C ALA A 37 5.57 -10.70 0.32
N ASP A 38 6.44 -9.89 0.91
CA ASP A 38 7.61 -10.31 1.67
C ASP A 38 7.76 -9.47 2.95
N ASN A 39 7.59 -10.12 4.10
CA ASN A 39 7.63 -9.48 5.42
C ASN A 39 8.99 -8.89 5.77
N SER A 40 10.07 -9.45 5.20
CA SER A 40 11.42 -8.93 5.44
C SER A 40 11.62 -7.54 4.84
N GLN A 41 10.80 -7.15 3.86
CA GLN A 41 10.85 -5.83 3.22
C GLN A 41 10.20 -4.72 4.05
N TRP A 42 9.24 -5.07 4.89
CA TRP A 42 8.38 -4.09 5.55
C TRP A 42 8.45 -4.13 7.07
N GLU A 43 8.98 -5.21 7.67
CA GLU A 43 8.94 -5.49 9.12
C GLU A 43 7.51 -5.69 9.68
N VAL A 44 6.51 -5.17 8.98
CA VAL A 44 5.09 -5.44 9.14
C VAL A 44 4.60 -6.39 8.04
N ASN A 45 3.73 -7.32 8.40
CA ASN A 45 3.12 -8.25 7.43
C ASN A 45 1.89 -7.62 6.73
N GLY A 46 1.34 -6.55 7.29
CA GLY A 46 0.14 -5.91 6.77
C GLY A 46 -0.62 -5.17 7.86
N GLY A 47 -1.82 -4.73 7.51
CA GLY A 47 -2.72 -4.04 8.42
C GLY A 47 -3.94 -3.48 7.71
N THR A 48 -4.50 -2.42 8.25
CA THR A 48 -5.71 -1.80 7.71
C THR A 48 -5.36 -0.72 6.68
N VAL A 49 -6.24 -0.55 5.70
CA VAL A 49 -6.21 0.59 4.79
C VAL A 49 -7.22 1.63 5.26
N THR A 50 -6.78 2.88 5.31
CA THR A 50 -7.57 4.02 5.74
C THR A 50 -7.54 5.13 4.69
N SER A 51 -8.58 5.97 4.70
CA SER A 51 -8.65 7.21 3.92
C SER A 51 -8.62 7.08 2.39
N TRP A 52 -9.24 6.05 1.80
CA TRP A 52 -9.53 6.04 0.36
C TRP A 52 -10.41 7.25 -0.01
N GLY A 53 -9.94 8.14 -0.89
CA GLY A 53 -10.79 9.20 -1.49
C GLY A 53 -10.53 10.64 -1.03
N SER A 54 -9.40 10.91 -0.38
CA SER A 54 -8.89 12.29 -0.19
C SER A 54 -7.58 12.54 -0.95
N GLY A 55 -7.45 11.93 -2.13
CA GLY A 55 -6.25 12.03 -2.97
C GLY A 55 -5.21 10.92 -2.75
N GLY A 56 -5.49 9.91 -1.93
CA GLY A 56 -4.59 8.76 -1.75
C GLY A 56 -5.11 7.75 -0.73
N ALA A 57 -4.28 6.77 -0.37
CA ALA A 57 -4.59 5.75 0.64
C ALA A 57 -3.48 5.63 1.70
N TYR A 58 -3.87 5.41 2.94
CA TYR A 58 -2.95 5.18 4.06
C TYR A 58 -2.99 3.73 4.50
N LEU A 59 -1.84 3.06 4.43
CA LEU A 59 -1.64 1.69 4.90
C LEU A 59 -1.02 1.75 6.29
N SER A 60 -1.76 1.28 7.28
CA SER A 60 -1.34 1.31 8.68
C SER A 60 -0.66 -0.01 9.07
N GLY A 61 0.44 0.06 9.81
CA GLY A 61 1.03 -1.09 10.50
C GLY A 61 0.36 -1.38 11.86
N PRO A 62 0.73 -2.50 12.54
CA PRO A 62 0.19 -2.90 13.84
C PRO A 62 0.47 -1.91 14.99
N VAL A 63 1.42 -0.98 14.80
CA VAL A 63 1.80 0.03 15.77
C VAL A 63 1.68 1.39 15.09
N GLY A 64 0.78 2.24 15.60
CA GLY A 64 0.23 3.45 14.94
C GLY A 64 1.19 4.61 14.61
N VAL A 65 2.47 4.32 14.38
CA VAL A 65 3.50 5.26 13.91
C VAL A 65 4.05 4.83 12.54
N GLN A 66 3.95 3.55 12.19
CA GLN A 66 4.41 3.02 10.91
C GLN A 66 3.28 3.08 9.89
N SER A 67 3.42 3.93 8.87
CA SER A 67 2.48 4.02 7.77
C SER A 67 3.14 4.17 6.41
N ILE A 68 2.36 3.80 5.40
CA ILE A 68 2.71 3.95 4.00
C ILE A 68 1.58 4.77 3.38
N PHE A 69 1.93 5.88 2.75
CA PHE A 69 0.98 6.68 1.98
C PHE A 69 1.14 6.36 0.49
N LEU A 70 0.02 6.17 -0.20
CA LEU A 70 -0.05 5.98 -1.64
C LEU A 70 -0.83 7.16 -2.24
N ASP A 71 -0.11 8.11 -2.83
CA ASP A 71 -0.70 9.27 -3.48
C ASP A 71 -1.39 8.86 -4.78
N GLY A 72 -2.60 9.37 -5.01
CA GLY A 72 -3.44 9.05 -6.16
C GLY A 72 -4.00 7.62 -6.20
N PHE A 73 -3.80 6.82 -5.15
CA PHE A 73 -4.35 5.47 -5.07
C PHE A 73 -5.78 5.49 -4.49
N GLU A 74 -6.74 5.01 -5.26
CA GLU A 74 -8.17 5.10 -4.96
C GLU A 74 -8.90 3.79 -5.31
N LYS A 75 -10.15 3.62 -4.86
CA LYS A 75 -11.00 2.48 -5.24
C LYS A 75 -11.35 2.43 -6.74
N SER A 76 -11.00 3.49 -7.47
CA SER A 76 -11.15 3.60 -8.92
C SER A 76 -9.90 3.18 -9.69
N THR A 77 -8.79 2.91 -9.01
CA THR A 77 -7.49 2.54 -9.60
C THR A 77 -7.62 1.26 -10.43
N LYS A 78 -6.95 1.24 -11.58
CA LYS A 78 -6.96 0.14 -12.55
C LYS A 78 -5.56 -0.43 -12.72
N ALA A 79 -5.50 -1.66 -13.24
CA ALA A 79 -4.24 -2.24 -13.67
C ALA A 79 -3.49 -1.30 -14.63
N LYS A 80 -2.19 -1.14 -14.38
CA LYS A 80 -1.22 -0.23 -15.03
C LYS A 80 -1.22 1.22 -14.55
N ASP A 81 -2.15 1.63 -13.68
CA ASP A 81 -2.08 2.94 -13.04
C ASP A 81 -0.82 3.05 -12.18
N THR A 82 -0.32 4.26 -12.02
CA THR A 82 0.91 4.57 -11.29
C THR A 82 0.72 5.84 -10.48
N GLY A 83 1.49 5.95 -9.41
CA GLY A 83 1.60 7.18 -8.63
C GLY A 83 2.84 7.16 -7.76
N ASP A 84 2.92 8.14 -6.88
CA ASP A 84 3.98 8.26 -5.90
C ASP A 84 3.47 7.81 -4.52
N GLY A 85 4.39 7.47 -3.64
CA GLY A 85 4.06 7.11 -2.28
C GLY A 85 5.20 7.42 -1.34
N GLU A 86 4.93 7.30 -0.04
CA GLU A 86 5.87 7.62 1.01
C GLU A 86 5.79 6.59 2.13
N LYS A 87 6.94 6.10 2.56
CA LYS A 87 7.07 5.26 3.75
C LYS A 87 7.70 6.10 4.85
N ASN A 88 6.98 6.29 5.96
CA ASN A 88 7.39 7.23 7.02
C ASN A 88 8.16 6.59 8.18
N TYR A 89 8.62 5.35 8.03
CA TYR A 89 9.32 4.62 9.08
C TYR A 89 10.50 3.84 8.54
N GLU A 90 11.55 3.77 9.35
CA GLU A 90 12.68 2.87 9.15
C GLU A 90 12.26 1.48 9.62
N GLY A 91 12.40 0.46 8.76
CA GLY A 91 12.06 -0.93 9.10
C GLY A 91 12.00 -1.84 7.88
N GLY A 92 12.54 -3.05 7.99
CA GLY A 92 12.69 -3.97 6.85
C GLY A 92 13.71 -3.50 5.79
N THR A 93 13.82 -4.26 4.70
CA THR A 93 14.81 -3.98 3.64
C THR A 93 14.34 -2.95 2.60
N PHE A 94 13.04 -2.67 2.50
CA PHE A 94 12.55 -1.57 1.66
C PHE A 94 12.80 -0.24 2.36
N PRO A 95 13.49 0.73 1.74
CA PRO A 95 13.90 1.95 2.41
C PRO A 95 12.70 2.85 2.76
N ALA A 96 12.87 3.67 3.79
CA ALA A 96 11.96 4.77 4.08
C ALA A 96 12.08 5.89 3.03
N GLY A 97 11.09 6.78 3.00
CA GLY A 97 11.02 7.92 2.10
C GLY A 97 10.14 7.68 0.88
N SER A 98 10.33 8.51 -0.15
CA SER A 98 9.50 8.51 -1.35
C SER A 98 9.81 7.33 -2.28
N PHE A 99 8.76 6.75 -2.84
CA PHE A 99 8.83 5.68 -3.84
C PHE A 99 7.76 5.88 -4.91
N ARG A 100 7.86 5.12 -6.00
CA ARG A 100 6.79 4.99 -7.00
C ARG A 100 6.04 3.70 -6.84
N TRP A 101 4.73 3.75 -7.02
CA TRP A 101 3.88 2.58 -7.08
C TRP A 101 3.29 2.39 -8.47
N ARG A 102 3.01 1.13 -8.81
CA ARG A 102 2.31 0.72 -10.01
C ARG A 102 1.34 -0.40 -9.69
N CYS A 103 0.08 -0.22 -10.07
CA CYS A 103 -0.90 -1.30 -10.01
C CYS A 103 -0.61 -2.33 -11.10
N THR A 104 -0.31 -3.57 -10.71
CA THR A 104 -0.02 -4.68 -11.63
C THR A 104 -1.27 -5.46 -12.01
N SER A 105 -2.23 -5.57 -11.09
CA SER A 105 -3.48 -6.29 -11.30
C SER A 105 -4.60 -5.74 -10.43
N THR A 106 -5.83 -5.88 -10.93
CA THR A 106 -7.09 -5.63 -10.22
C THR A 106 -8.04 -6.79 -10.50
N SER A 107 -8.49 -7.51 -9.46
CA SER A 107 -9.35 -8.70 -9.59
C SER A 107 -10.53 -8.70 -8.66
#